data_AF-A5TX03-F1
#
_entry.id   AF-A5TX03-F1
#
_cell.length_a   1.000
_cell.length_b   1.000
_cell.length_c   1.000
_cell.angle_alpha   90.00
_cell.angle_beta   90.00
_cell.angle_gamma   90.00
#
_symmetry.space_group_name_H-M   'P 1'
#
loop_
_entity.id
_entity.type
_entity.pdbx_description
1 polymer ?
#
loop_
_entity_poly.entity_id
_entity_poly.type
_entity_poly.pdbx_seq_one_letter_code
_entity_poly.pdbx_strand_id
1 'polypeptide(L)' 'MEIKRDLYLQRLINRIDNGMIKVITGIRRSGKSYLVFKIFKSYLLNNLTDKQHIIEFENVYDFLLNDNSLEF' A
#
# COMPACT_ATOMS: atom_id res chain seq x y z
N MET A 1 -17.97 6.20 -7.87
CA MET A 1 -17.89 4.80 -8.38
C MET A 1 -16.49 4.28 -8.10
N GLU A 2 -16.35 3.23 -7.30
CA GLU A 2 -15.05 2.59 -7.06
C GLU A 2 -14.74 1.60 -8.19
N ILE A 3 -13.55 1.70 -8.78
CA ILE A 3 -13.12 0.79 -9.84
C ILE A 3 -12.59 -0.47 -9.17
N LYS A 4 -13.34 -1.56 -9.26
CA LYS A 4 -12.93 -2.86 -8.72
C LYS A 4 -11.65 -3.37 -9.39
N ARG A 5 -10.75 -3.94 -8.60
CA ARG A 5 -9.47 -4.55 -9.04
C ARG A 5 -9.29 -5.94 -8.47
N ASP A 6 -10.37 -6.69 -8.38
CA ASP A 6 -10.49 -7.93 -7.60
C ASP A 6 -9.39 -8.94 -7.94
N LEU A 7 -9.08 -9.15 -9.22
CA LEU A 7 -7.98 -10.03 -9.65
C LEU A 7 -6.62 -9.61 -9.06
N TYR A 8 -6.30 -8.33 -9.11
CA TYR A 8 -5.01 -7.82 -8.63
C TYR A 8 -4.96 -7.77 -7.09
N LEU A 9 -6.09 -7.44 -6.46
CA LEU A 9 -6.23 -7.48 -5.01
C LEU A 9 -6.02 -8.90 -4.49
N GLN A 10 -6.69 -9.91 -5.07
CA GLN A 10 -6.52 -11.31 -4.70
C GLN A 10 -5.09 -11.80 -4.85
N ARG A 11 -4.37 -11.36 -5.91
CA ARG A 11 -2.94 -11.66 -6.07
C ARG A 11 -2.08 -11.11 -4.94
N LEU A 12 -2.40 -9.94 -4.39
CA LEU A 12 -1.69 -9.37 -3.25
C LEU A 12 -2.05 -10.12 -1.96
N ILE A 13 -3.34 -10.39 -1.74
CA ILE A 13 -3.84 -11.12 -0.56
C ILE A 13 -3.18 -12.49 -0.43
N ASN A 14 -3.13 -13.26 -1.50
CA ASN A 14 -2.55 -14.60 -1.52
C ASN A 14 -1.03 -14.63 -1.22
N ARG A 15 -0.37 -13.47 -1.15
CA ARG A 15 1.06 -13.35 -0.86
C ARG A 15 1.35 -12.60 0.44
N ILE A 16 0.35 -12.28 1.24
CA ILE A 16 0.55 -11.71 2.58
C ILE A 16 1.35 -12.70 3.43
N ASP A 17 2.21 -12.17 4.31
CA ASP A 17 3.03 -12.92 5.28
C ASP A 17 3.92 -14.05 4.74
N ASN A 18 4.20 -14.04 3.44
CA ASN A 18 5.10 -15.00 2.81
C ASN A 18 6.60 -14.63 2.90
N GLY A 19 6.96 -13.61 3.68
CA GLY A 19 8.35 -13.14 3.86
C GLY A 19 9.01 -12.47 2.64
N MET A 20 8.31 -12.35 1.51
CA MET A 20 8.87 -11.75 0.28
C MET A 20 8.42 -10.30 0.08
N ILE A 21 9.28 -9.49 -0.53
CA ILE A 21 8.92 -8.14 -1.02
C ILE A 21 8.03 -8.26 -2.27
N LYS A 22 7.01 -7.41 -2.38
CA LYS A 22 6.07 -7.38 -3.51
C LYS A 22 6.35 -6.14 -4.36
N VAL A 23 6.74 -6.35 -5.62
CA VAL A 23 6.98 -5.27 -6.59
C VAL A 23 5.82 -5.20 -7.57
N ILE A 24 5.20 -4.01 -7.71
CA ILE A 24 4.04 -3.78 -8.57
C ILE A 24 4.46 -2.90 -9.75
N THR A 25 4.47 -3.48 -10.94
CA THR A 25 4.91 -2.82 -12.18
C THR A 25 3.76 -2.64 -13.17
N GLY A 26 4.00 -1.89 -14.25
CA GLY A 26 3.04 -1.70 -15.35
C GLY A 26 3.05 -0.29 -15.92
N ILE A 27 2.37 -0.10 -17.04
CA ILE A 27 2.35 1.13 -17.84
C ILE A 27 1.93 2.36 -17.02
N ARG A 28 2.42 3.55 -17.36
CA ARG A 28 2.01 4.83 -16.76
C ARG A 28 0.48 4.98 -16.79
N ARG A 29 -0.11 5.49 -15.71
CA ARG A 29 -1.58 5.67 -15.52
C ARG A 29 -2.42 4.39 -15.47
N SER A 30 -1.83 3.20 -15.32
CA SER A 30 -2.59 1.95 -15.17
C SER A 30 -3.34 1.80 -13.83
N GLY A 31 -3.15 2.73 -12.88
CA GLY A 31 -3.82 2.72 -11.58
C GLY A 31 -3.11 1.91 -10.48
N LYS A 32 -1.79 1.71 -10.58
CA LYS A 32 -0.99 0.97 -9.58
C LYS A 32 -1.05 1.61 -8.19
N SER A 33 -0.83 2.92 -8.09
CA SER A 33 -0.93 3.65 -6.80
C SER A 33 -2.31 3.52 -6.19
N TYR A 34 -3.37 3.58 -7.02
CA TYR A 34 -4.74 3.36 -6.56
C TYR A 34 -4.98 1.94 -6.02
N LEU A 35 -4.42 0.92 -6.68
CA LEU A 35 -4.49 -0.46 -6.20
C LEU A 35 -3.82 -0.61 -4.83
N VAL A 36 -2.64 -0.04 -4.62
CA VAL A 36 -1.85 -0.20 -3.39
C VAL A 36 -2.41 0.66 -2.26
N PHE A 37 -2.40 1.98 -2.46
CA PHE A 37 -2.63 2.95 -1.39
C PHE A 37 -4.11 3.15 -1.06
N LYS A 38 -5.02 2.72 -1.95
CA LYS A 38 -6.46 2.78 -1.69
C LYS A 38 -7.06 1.40 -1.49
N ILE A 39 -7.08 0.56 -2.51
CA ILE A 39 -7.80 -0.72 -2.45
C ILE A 39 -7.14 -1.67 -1.45
N PHE A 40 -5.84 -1.93 -1.61
CA PHE A 40 -5.13 -2.88 -0.76
C PHE A 40 -4.99 -2.37 0.67
N LYS A 41 -4.66 -1.08 0.86
CA LYS A 41 -4.67 -0.45 2.19
C LYS A 41 -6.02 -0.60 2.91
N SER A 42 -7.13 -0.35 2.20
CA SER A 42 -8.47 -0.52 2.78
C SER A 42 -8.74 -1.97 3.16
N TYR A 43 -8.28 -2.94 2.36
CA TYR A 43 -8.37 -4.35 2.72
C TYR A 43 -7.57 -4.68 4.00
N LEU A 44 -6.33 -4.19 4.12
CA LEU A 44 -5.48 -4.42 5.30
C LEU A 44 -6.13 -3.86 6.58
N LEU A 45 -6.59 -2.61 6.54
CA LEU A 45 -7.24 -1.94 7.67
C LEU A 45 -8.52 -2.63 8.12
N ASN A 46 -9.30 -3.18 7.18
CA ASN A 46 -10.58 -3.80 7.49
C ASN A 46 -10.47 -5.26 7.96
N ASN A 47 -9.36 -5.96 7.70
CA ASN A 47 -9.30 -7.42 7.89
C ASN A 47 -8.10 -7.92 8.69
N LEU A 48 -6.97 -7.21 8.70
CA LEU A 48 -5.69 -7.82 9.09
C LEU A 48 -4.86 -6.99 10.07
N THR A 49 -4.99 -5.67 10.08
CA THR A 49 -3.99 -4.83 10.74
C THR A 49 -4.54 -3.49 11.20
N ASP A 50 -4.22 -3.11 12.44
CA ASP A 50 -4.44 -1.75 12.92
C ASP A 50 -3.61 -0.73 12.15
N LYS A 51 -4.16 0.48 11.99
CA LYS A 51 -3.49 1.57 11.28
C LYS A 51 -2.06 1.84 11.75
N GLN A 52 -1.77 1.58 13.03
CA GLN A 52 -0.46 1.80 13.65
C GLN A 52 0.65 0.90 13.12
N HIS A 53 0.32 -0.26 12.52
CA HIS A 53 1.33 -1.15 11.94
C HIS A 53 1.46 -0.99 10.42
N ILE A 54 0.84 0.03 9.83
CA ILE A 54 0.96 0.34 8.40
C ILE A 54 1.83 1.60 8.26
N ILE A 55 2.99 1.42 7.64
CA ILE A 55 3.87 2.51 7.26
C ILE A 55 3.71 2.74 5.75
N GLU A 56 3.42 3.98 5.36
CA GLU A 56 3.14 4.36 3.97
C GLU A 56 3.91 5.63 3.61
N PHE A 57 4.58 5.58 2.46
CA PHE A 57 5.25 6.73 1.85
C PHE A 57 4.94 6.73 0.35
N GLU A 58 4.40 7.83 -0.18
CA GLU A 58 4.19 8.00 -1.61
C GLU A 58 5.44 8.62 -2.27
N ASN A 59 6.16 9.45 -1.51
CA ASN A 59 7.38 10.12 -1.95
C ASN A 59 8.39 10.29 -0.80
N VAL A 60 9.57 10.82 -1.13
CA VAL A 60 10.68 11.04 -0.18
C VAL A 60 10.33 12.06 0.91
N TYR A 61 9.57 13.10 0.59
CA TYR A 61 9.15 14.09 1.58
C TYR A 61 8.21 13.49 2.63
N ASP A 62 7.32 12.56 2.23
CA ASP A 62 6.47 11.86 3.20
C ASP A 62 7.30 11.08 4.21
N PHE A 63 8.42 10.50 3.79
CA PHE A 63 9.33 9.81 4.69
C PHE A 63 9.97 10.78 5.68
N LEU A 64 10.50 11.91 5.19
CA LEU A 64 11.17 12.92 6.02
C LEU A 64 10.22 13.58 7.02
N LEU A 65 8.96 13.83 6.65
CA LEU A 65 7.96 14.47 7.53
C LEU A 65 7.38 13.53 8.59
N ASN A 66 7.43 12.21 8.35
CA ASN A 66 7.00 11.21 9.34
C ASN A 66 8.14 10.79 10.27
N ASP A 67 9.38 11.22 9.99
CA ASP A 67 10.53 10.97 10.84
C ASP A 67 10.65 12.08 11.89
N ASN A 68 9.97 11.88 13.03
CA ASN A 68 10.04 12.77 14.19
C ASN A 68 11.46 12.87 14.81
N SER A 69 12.46 12.14 14.29
CA SER A 69 13.85 12.27 14.72
C SER A 69 14.59 13.47 14.10
N LEU A 70 13.94 14.20 13.19
CA LEU A 70 14.51 15.36 12.48
C LEU A 70 14.03 16.73 13.02
N GLU A 71 13.20 16.77 14.06
CA GLU A 71 12.91 18.01 14.79
C GLU A 71 14.07 18.34 15.73
N PHE A 72 14.93 19.28 15.33
CA PHE A 72 15.87 20.02 16.20
C PHE A 72 15.27 21.35 16.63
#